data_AF-A0A923DCX6-F1
#
_entry.id   AF-A0A923DCX6-F1
#
_cell.length_a   1.000
_cell.length_b   1.000
_cell.length_c   1.000
_cell.angle_alpha   90.00
_cell.angle_beta   90.00
_cell.angle_gamma   90.00
#
_symmetry.space_group_name_H-M   'P 1'
#
loop_
_entity.id
_entity.type
_entity.pdbx_description
1 polymer ?
#
loop_
_entity_poly.entity_id
_entity_poly.type
_entity_poly.pdbx_seq_one_letter_code
_entity_poly.pdbx_strand_id
1 'polypeptide(L)'
;MHALIDNPYQVNLLETFVGQMPVFILGIWFGTNNNLRIKWYVAILLFVIFCLGCYFSFFWPLTRLSITPLLIIAGKEIIKIAVKIKPLASMLLFIGGISVYLFAIHGFMRWPFVNIINLNQNKFWIAPFMLLLFLTLSLSSAWIFTKTEGFWHKKLSELKRNFSKVAFTISLIILPAILLVWGYNWHFQQLALQNPINLLNNLDESYDTSRKDIKFHKTETGEKVVWLRTGLNMSNIERFNLPPETHQDITQVHISSQVLYDSIPGECWLMAESFLGEIRLTRNSVKLNTTQTEPNHWQLLELIIDLQSPLVIRKELFQFYFYAKTNGNVYIDQIQVKLE
;
A
#
# COMPACT_ATOMS: atom_id res chain seq x y z
N MET A 1 -3.34 -7.63 -7.16
CA MET A 1 -3.10 -6.85 -8.39
C MET A 1 -2.86 -5.40 -7.98
N HIS A 2 -1.60 -5.02 -7.75
CA HIS A 2 -1.22 -3.66 -7.37
C HIS A 2 -1.04 -2.86 -8.66
N ALA A 3 -2.03 -2.03 -9.00
CA ALA A 3 -1.73 -0.88 -9.84
C ALA A 3 -0.76 -0.01 -9.05
N LEU A 4 0.41 0.24 -9.63
CA LEU A 4 1.39 1.20 -9.14
C LEU A 4 0.68 2.55 -8.94
N ILE A 5 0.41 2.88 -7.69
CA ILE A 5 0.11 4.23 -7.26
C ILE A 5 1.13 4.50 -6.17
N ASP A 6 2.37 4.76 -6.58
CA ASP A 6 3.49 5.12 -5.69
C ASP A 6 3.34 6.53 -5.11
N ASN A 7 2.13 7.09 -5.18
CA ASN A 7 1.79 8.35 -4.55
C ASN A 7 0.64 8.11 -3.57
N PRO A 8 0.91 7.99 -2.25
CA PRO A 8 -0.12 7.76 -1.23
C PRO A 8 -1.14 8.91 -1.13
N TYR A 9 -0.91 10.01 -1.87
CA TYR A 9 -1.77 11.19 -1.92
C TYR A 9 -2.69 11.23 -3.16
N GLN A 10 -2.61 10.27 -4.08
CA GLN A 10 -3.51 10.27 -5.23
C GLN A 10 -4.88 9.69 -4.85
N VAL A 11 -5.83 10.60 -4.61
CA VAL A 11 -7.26 10.28 -4.61
C VAL A 11 -7.58 9.68 -5.97
N ASN A 12 -7.75 8.37 -6.04
CA ASN A 12 -8.13 7.70 -7.26
C ASN A 12 -9.56 8.12 -7.62
N LEU A 13 -9.71 9.00 -8.62
CA LEU A 13 -11.01 9.47 -9.11
C LEU A 13 -11.95 8.30 -9.42
N LEU A 14 -11.42 7.17 -9.88
CA LEU A 14 -12.19 5.97 -10.15
C LEU A 14 -12.79 5.36 -8.87
N GLU A 15 -12.25 5.59 -7.69
CA GLU A 15 -12.81 5.10 -6.43
C GLU A 15 -13.87 6.04 -5.84
N THR A 16 -13.99 7.26 -6.38
CA THR A 16 -15.01 8.23 -5.96
C THR A 16 -16.36 7.96 -6.61
N PHE A 17 -17.43 8.55 -6.05
CA PHE A 17 -18.76 8.55 -6.67
C PHE A 17 -18.73 9.05 -8.13
N VAL A 18 -17.92 10.08 -8.42
CA VAL A 18 -17.79 10.66 -9.76
C VAL A 18 -17.24 9.63 -10.74
N GLY A 19 -16.19 8.90 -10.36
CA GLY A 19 -15.62 7.84 -11.21
C GLY A 19 -16.54 6.63 -11.43
N GLN A 20 -17.59 6.51 -10.62
CA GLN A 20 -18.59 5.45 -10.74
C GLN A 20 -19.88 5.92 -11.43
N MET A 21 -20.01 7.21 -11.75
CA MET A 21 -21.18 7.74 -12.47
C MET A 21 -21.51 7.00 -13.77
N PRO A 22 -20.54 6.60 -14.62
CA PRO A 22 -20.86 5.85 -15.84
C PRO A 22 -21.60 4.54 -15.55
N VAL A 23 -21.23 3.85 -14.48
CA VAL A 23 -21.87 2.60 -14.04
C VAL A 23 -23.31 2.86 -13.58
N PHE A 24 -23.52 3.92 -12.81
CA PHE A 24 -24.86 4.31 -12.36
C PHE A 24 -25.78 4.70 -13.51
N ILE A 25 -25.29 5.53 -14.44
CA ILE A 25 -26.05 5.96 -15.63
C ILE A 25 -26.42 4.73 -16.44
N LEU A 26 -25.49 3.81 -16.66
CA LEU A 26 -25.73 2.57 -17.37
C LEU A 26 -26.79 1.70 -16.66
N GLY A 27 -26.69 1.56 -15.34
CA GLY A 27 -27.67 0.84 -14.52
C GLY A 27 -29.07 1.44 -14.61
N ILE A 28 -29.20 2.77 -14.49
CA ILE A 28 -30.47 3.50 -14.63
C ILE A 28 -31.03 3.34 -16.04
N TRP A 29 -30.20 3.48 -17.07
CA TRP A 29 -30.61 3.35 -18.46
C TRP A 29 -31.16 1.95 -18.79
N PHE A 30 -30.52 0.89 -18.28
CA PHE A 30 -31.04 -0.47 -18.41
C PHE A 30 -32.29 -0.73 -17.56
N GLY A 31 -32.36 -0.14 -16.36
CA GLY A 31 -33.52 -0.28 -15.47
C GLY A 31 -34.77 0.44 -15.98
N THR A 32 -34.60 1.51 -16.77
CA THR A 32 -35.70 2.26 -17.39
C THR A 32 -36.16 1.65 -18.71
N ASN A 33 -35.26 0.99 -19.45
CA ASN A 33 -35.58 0.37 -20.74
C ASN A 33 -35.88 -1.13 -20.62
N ASN A 34 -37.08 -1.47 -20.17
CA ASN A 34 -37.53 -2.86 -20.01
C ASN A 34 -37.45 -3.69 -21.31
N ASN A 35 -37.55 -3.05 -22.47
CA ASN A 35 -37.50 -3.70 -23.78
C ASN A 35 -36.09 -4.00 -24.28
N LEU A 36 -35.05 -3.51 -23.60
CA LEU A 36 -33.67 -3.68 -24.06
C LEU A 36 -33.23 -5.14 -23.85
N ARG A 37 -33.04 -5.85 -24.96
CA ARG A 37 -32.52 -7.22 -24.99
C ARG A 37 -31.06 -7.19 -25.40
N ILE A 38 -30.18 -7.47 -24.44
CA ILE A 38 -28.76 -7.68 -24.75
C ILE A 38 -28.64 -9.00 -25.50
N LYS A 39 -28.11 -8.95 -26.72
CA LYS A 39 -27.89 -10.14 -27.53
C LYS A 39 -26.77 -11.00 -26.91
N TRP A 40 -26.87 -12.32 -27.01
CA TRP A 40 -25.95 -13.25 -26.33
C TRP A 40 -24.47 -13.02 -26.69
N TYR A 41 -24.17 -12.70 -27.95
CA TYR A 41 -22.79 -12.42 -28.38
C TYR A 41 -22.22 -11.15 -27.75
N VAL A 42 -23.06 -10.15 -27.45
CA VAL A 42 -22.65 -8.94 -26.71
C VAL A 42 -22.34 -9.32 -25.26
N ALA A 43 -23.13 -10.20 -24.65
CA ALA A 43 -22.85 -10.71 -23.31
C ALA A 43 -21.51 -11.46 -23.23
N ILE A 44 -21.20 -12.29 -24.23
CA ILE A 44 -19.89 -12.96 -24.33
C ILE A 44 -18.76 -11.93 -24.46
N LEU A 45 -18.92 -10.94 -25.35
CA LEU A 45 -17.92 -9.89 -25.50
C LEU A 45 -17.68 -9.13 -24.18
N LEU A 46 -18.74 -8.75 -23.47
CA LEU A 46 -18.65 -8.10 -22.16
C LEU A 46 -17.94 -9.00 -21.14
N PHE A 47 -18.22 -10.30 -21.15
CA PHE A 47 -17.55 -11.27 -20.28
C PHE A 47 -16.06 -11.38 -20.59
N VAL A 48 -15.68 -11.44 -21.86
CA VAL A 48 -14.26 -11.42 -22.27
C VAL A 48 -13.57 -10.14 -21.82
N ILE A 49 -14.20 -8.97 -21.99
CA ILE A 49 -13.65 -7.68 -21.53
C ILE A 49 -13.49 -7.67 -20.01
N PHE A 50 -14.46 -8.21 -19.27
CA PHE A 50 -14.38 -8.36 -17.82
C PHE A 50 -13.18 -9.23 -17.41
N CYS A 51 -13.04 -10.43 -18.01
CA CYS A 51 -11.89 -11.30 -17.77
C CYS A 51 -10.57 -10.60 -18.09
N LEU A 52 -10.46 -9.95 -19.26
CA LEU A 52 -9.25 -9.21 -19.64
C LEU A 52 -8.90 -8.13 -18.62
N GLY A 53 -9.88 -7.36 -18.13
CA GLY A 53 -9.61 -6.34 -17.12
C GLY A 53 -9.33 -6.88 -15.71
N CYS A 54 -9.63 -8.15 -15.44
CA CYS A 54 -9.13 -8.85 -14.25
C CYS A 54 -7.65 -9.26 -14.36
N TYR A 55 -7.12 -9.43 -15.58
CA TYR A 55 -5.72 -9.83 -15.83
C TYR A 55 -4.80 -8.67 -16.23
N PHE A 56 -5.32 -7.69 -16.96
CA PHE A 56 -4.55 -6.58 -17.53
C PHE A 56 -5.03 -5.24 -16.98
N SER A 57 -4.14 -4.48 -16.33
CA SER A 57 -4.46 -3.18 -15.74
C SER A 57 -4.99 -2.16 -16.76
N PHE A 58 -4.57 -2.23 -18.03
CA PHE A 58 -5.08 -1.38 -19.10
C PHE A 58 -6.60 -1.51 -19.31
N PHE A 59 -7.14 -2.72 -19.17
CA PHE A 59 -8.58 -3.00 -19.31
C PHE A 59 -9.36 -2.79 -18.01
N TRP A 60 -8.70 -2.43 -16.90
CA TRP A 60 -9.34 -2.31 -15.59
C TRP A 60 -10.52 -1.32 -15.56
N PRO A 61 -10.47 -0.12 -16.18
CA PRO A 61 -11.63 0.78 -16.22
C PRO A 61 -12.84 0.17 -16.92
N LEU A 62 -12.60 -0.69 -17.92
CA LEU A 62 -13.66 -1.34 -18.69
C LEU A 62 -14.34 -2.48 -17.93
N THR A 63 -13.70 -3.05 -16.89
CA THR A 63 -14.31 -4.11 -16.06
C THR A 63 -15.63 -3.68 -15.44
N ARG A 64 -15.72 -2.41 -15.02
CA ARG A 64 -16.91 -1.87 -14.36
C ARG A 64 -18.04 -1.66 -15.35
N LEU A 65 -17.71 -1.17 -16.54
CA LEU A 65 -18.68 -1.00 -17.62
C LEU A 65 -19.17 -2.34 -18.17
N SER A 66 -18.33 -3.38 -18.17
CA SER A 66 -18.70 -4.69 -18.66
C SER A 66 -19.48 -5.53 -17.64
N ILE A 67 -19.15 -5.42 -16.35
CA ILE A 67 -19.83 -6.21 -15.31
C ILE A 67 -21.26 -5.74 -15.06
N THR A 68 -21.57 -4.45 -15.18
CA THR A 68 -22.92 -3.90 -14.98
C THR A 68 -24.00 -4.55 -15.87
N PRO A 69 -23.87 -4.57 -17.22
CA PRO A 69 -24.84 -5.24 -18.08
C PRO A 69 -24.87 -6.75 -17.85
N LEU A 70 -23.74 -7.39 -17.52
CA LEU A 70 -23.72 -8.82 -17.15
C LEU A 70 -24.55 -9.08 -15.89
N LEU A 71 -24.40 -8.25 -14.85
CA LEU A 71 -25.19 -8.34 -13.63
C LEU A 71 -26.68 -8.06 -13.87
N ILE A 72 -27.04 -7.23 -14.84
CA ILE A 72 -28.43 -7.02 -15.24
C ILE A 72 -29.00 -8.28 -15.91
N ILE A 73 -28.25 -8.93 -16.81
CA ILE A 73 -28.66 -10.20 -17.44
C ILE A 73 -28.86 -11.26 -16.37
N ALA A 74 -27.87 -11.45 -15.50
CA ALA A 74 -27.95 -12.40 -14.40
C ALA A 74 -29.09 -12.04 -13.43
N GLY A 75 -29.24 -10.75 -13.12
CA GLY A 75 -30.27 -10.21 -12.24
C GLY A 75 -31.67 -10.53 -12.70
N LYS A 76 -31.96 -10.50 -14.02
CA LYS A 76 -33.26 -10.90 -14.56
C LYS A 76 -33.59 -12.35 -14.23
N GLU A 77 -32.63 -13.27 -14.34
CA GLU A 77 -32.84 -14.68 -13.98
C GLU A 77 -32.96 -14.87 -12.46
N ILE A 78 -32.12 -14.15 -11.69
CA ILE A 78 -32.18 -14.16 -10.22
C ILE A 78 -33.55 -13.67 -9.73
N ILE A 79 -34.12 -12.62 -10.35
CA ILE A 79 -35.45 -12.09 -9.98
C ILE A 79 -36.54 -13.14 -10.24
N LYS A 80 -36.50 -13.87 -11.36
CA LYS A 80 -37.48 -14.95 -11.63
C LYS A 80 -37.44 -16.03 -10.54
N ILE A 81 -36.25 -16.35 -10.03
CA ILE A 81 -36.07 -17.28 -8.91
C ILE A 81 -36.55 -16.65 -7.60
N ALA A 82 -36.19 -15.40 -7.34
CA ALA A 82 -36.53 -14.67 -6.13
C ALA A 82 -38.03 -14.52 -5.93
N VAL A 83 -38.81 -14.28 -7.00
CA VAL A 83 -40.28 -14.24 -6.94
C VAL A 83 -40.87 -15.54 -6.39
N LYS A 84 -40.19 -16.69 -6.60
CA LYS A 84 -40.62 -17.99 -6.07
C LYS A 84 -40.17 -18.22 -4.62
N ILE A 85 -39.13 -17.51 -4.16
CA ILE A 85 -38.52 -17.68 -2.84
C ILE A 85 -38.67 -16.38 -2.05
N LYS A 86 -39.77 -16.26 -1.27
CA LYS A 86 -40.11 -15.03 -0.53
C LYS A 86 -38.94 -14.43 0.27
N PRO A 87 -38.12 -15.21 1.02
CA PRO A 87 -36.96 -14.66 1.73
C PRO A 87 -35.94 -14.00 0.79
N LEU A 88 -35.69 -14.59 -0.38
CA LEU A 88 -34.75 -14.06 -1.37
C LEU A 88 -35.28 -12.76 -1.99
N ALA A 89 -36.57 -12.70 -2.35
CA ALA A 89 -37.19 -11.45 -2.82
C ALA A 89 -37.10 -10.34 -1.77
N SER A 90 -37.41 -10.65 -0.51
CA SER A 90 -37.29 -9.71 0.60
C SER A 90 -35.85 -9.21 0.79
N MET A 91 -34.88 -10.13 0.73
CA MET A 91 -33.46 -9.80 0.81
C MET A 91 -33.01 -8.89 -0.34
N LEU A 92 -33.42 -9.17 -1.58
CA LEU A 92 -33.08 -8.33 -2.75
C LEU A 92 -33.71 -6.95 -2.65
N LEU A 93 -34.97 -6.85 -2.22
CA LEU A 93 -35.64 -5.58 -1.99
C LEU A 93 -34.97 -4.79 -0.86
N PHE A 94 -34.57 -5.47 0.21
CA PHE A 94 -33.81 -4.87 1.30
C PHE A 94 -32.47 -4.29 0.80
N ILE A 95 -31.66 -5.10 0.12
CA ILE A 95 -30.37 -4.68 -0.44
C ILE A 95 -30.56 -3.52 -1.43
N GLY A 96 -31.56 -3.61 -2.31
CA GLY A 96 -31.90 -2.56 -3.25
C GLY A 96 -32.27 -1.25 -2.56
N GLY A 97 -33.08 -1.32 -1.49
CA GLY A 97 -33.49 -0.15 -0.70
C GLY A 97 -32.35 0.55 0.04
N ILE A 98 -31.27 -0.15 0.39
CA ILE A 98 -30.09 0.42 1.05
C ILE A 98 -28.90 0.63 0.10
N SER A 99 -29.05 0.33 -1.19
CA SER A 99 -27.94 0.21 -2.15
C SER A 99 -27.10 1.48 -2.31
N VAL A 100 -27.74 2.66 -2.32
CA VAL A 100 -27.04 3.96 -2.42
C VAL A 100 -26.13 4.20 -1.21
N TYR A 101 -26.63 3.90 -0.01
CA TYR A 101 -25.86 4.00 1.23
C TYR A 101 -24.74 2.97 1.29
N LEU A 102 -25.04 1.74 0.88
CA LEU A 102 -24.06 0.68 0.81
C LEU A 102 -22.91 1.07 -0.11
N PHE A 103 -23.21 1.62 -1.28
CA PHE A 103 -22.21 2.14 -2.21
C PHE A 103 -21.33 3.24 -1.59
N ALA A 104 -21.95 4.23 -0.93
CA ALA A 104 -21.23 5.34 -0.32
C ALA A 104 -20.27 4.88 0.77
N ILE A 105 -20.72 3.97 1.64
CA ILE A 105 -19.95 3.49 2.80
C ILE A 105 -18.86 2.49 2.38
N HIS A 106 -19.14 1.67 1.37
CA HIS A 106 -18.24 0.61 0.93
C HIS A 106 -16.86 1.13 0.54
N GLY A 107 -16.78 2.26 -0.17
CA GLY A 107 -15.52 2.87 -0.58
C GLY A 107 -14.64 3.22 0.62
N PHE A 108 -15.21 3.84 1.65
CA PHE A 108 -14.50 4.24 2.86
C PHE A 108 -14.12 3.05 3.74
N MET A 109 -15.03 2.08 3.91
CA MET A 109 -14.80 0.96 4.83
C MET A 109 -13.83 -0.09 4.31
N ARG A 110 -13.59 -0.17 2.99
CA ARG A 110 -12.81 -1.26 2.38
C ARG A 110 -11.35 -1.31 2.83
N TRP A 111 -10.68 -0.16 2.90
CA TRP A 111 -9.23 -0.06 3.06
C TRP A 111 -8.67 -0.79 4.29
N PRO A 112 -9.23 -0.62 5.51
CA PRO A 112 -8.77 -1.34 6.69
C PRO A 112 -8.76 -2.86 6.53
N PHE A 113 -9.80 -3.45 5.92
CA PHE A 113 -9.90 -4.90 5.74
C PHE A 113 -8.89 -5.41 4.71
N VAL A 114 -8.73 -4.69 3.59
CA VAL A 114 -7.72 -5.03 2.59
C VAL A 114 -6.32 -5.01 3.21
N ASN A 115 -6.03 -4.02 4.06
CA ASN A 115 -4.73 -3.94 4.73
C ASN A 115 -4.50 -5.13 5.68
N ILE A 116 -5.50 -5.51 6.48
CA ILE A 116 -5.41 -6.66 7.38
C ILE A 116 -5.18 -7.97 6.59
N ILE A 117 -5.88 -8.15 5.47
CA ILE A 117 -5.71 -9.32 4.59
C ILE A 117 -4.28 -9.35 4.03
N ASN A 118 -3.78 -8.21 3.53
CA ASN A 118 -2.44 -8.11 2.96
C ASN A 118 -1.34 -8.35 4.00
N LEU A 119 -1.53 -7.91 5.25
CA LEU A 119 -0.59 -8.18 6.34
C LEU A 119 -0.60 -9.65 6.80
N ASN A 120 -1.58 -10.45 6.36
CA ASN A 120 -1.72 -11.84 6.78
C ASN A 120 -1.89 -12.80 5.59
N GLN A 121 -1.19 -12.56 4.48
CA GLN A 121 -1.29 -13.37 3.26
C GLN A 121 -1.06 -14.87 3.48
N ASN A 122 -0.29 -15.24 4.50
CA ASN A 122 0.02 -16.64 4.84
C ASN A 122 -1.17 -17.43 5.41
N LYS A 123 -2.31 -16.79 5.72
CA LYS A 123 -3.46 -17.43 6.39
C LYS A 123 -4.70 -17.38 5.50
N PHE A 124 -4.97 -18.50 4.81
CA PHE A 124 -6.07 -18.58 3.83
C PHE A 124 -7.46 -18.25 4.40
N TRP A 125 -7.72 -18.50 5.69
CA TRP A 125 -9.02 -18.25 6.33
C TRP A 125 -9.28 -16.78 6.65
N ILE A 126 -8.24 -15.93 6.68
CA ILE A 126 -8.40 -14.52 7.05
C ILE A 126 -9.15 -13.75 5.98
N ALA A 127 -8.86 -14.02 4.71
CA ALA A 127 -9.56 -13.36 3.59
C ALA A 127 -11.09 -13.57 3.63
N PRO A 128 -11.64 -14.80 3.68
CA PRO A 128 -13.09 -14.99 3.73
C PRO A 128 -13.71 -14.47 5.04
N PHE A 129 -13.02 -14.60 6.17
CA PHE A 129 -13.52 -14.05 7.44
C PHE A 129 -13.63 -12.52 7.41
N MET A 130 -12.58 -11.83 6.95
CA MET A 130 -12.56 -10.37 6.83
C MET A 130 -13.58 -9.89 5.80
N LEU A 131 -13.79 -10.63 4.70
CA LEU A 131 -14.84 -10.34 3.72
C LEU A 131 -16.24 -10.42 4.35
N LEU A 132 -16.52 -11.45 5.15
CA LEU A 132 -17.80 -11.62 5.83
C LEU A 132 -18.04 -10.50 6.86
N LEU A 133 -17.00 -10.18 7.65
CA LEU A 133 -17.05 -9.09 8.63
C LEU A 133 -17.30 -7.74 7.96
N PHE A 134 -16.57 -7.46 6.88
CA PHE A 134 -16.73 -6.25 6.07
C PHE A 134 -18.14 -6.13 5.48
N LEU A 135 -18.67 -7.22 4.90
CA LEU A 135 -20.01 -7.24 4.33
C LEU A 135 -21.08 -6.96 5.41
N THR A 136 -20.95 -7.60 6.57
CA THR A 136 -21.87 -7.42 7.70
C THR A 136 -21.86 -5.98 8.18
N LEU A 137 -20.68 -5.40 8.44
CA LEU A 137 -20.55 -4.03 8.89
C LEU A 137 -21.06 -3.03 7.85
N SER A 138 -20.75 -3.23 6.57
CA SER A 138 -21.23 -2.36 5.48
C SER A 138 -22.76 -2.36 5.38
N LEU A 139 -23.40 -3.53 5.47
CA LEU A 139 -24.86 -3.67 5.46
C LEU A 139 -25.50 -3.02 6.69
N SER A 140 -24.94 -3.27 7.89
CA SER A 140 -25.43 -2.68 9.13
C SER A 140 -25.31 -1.15 9.12
N SER A 141 -24.16 -0.60 8.72
CA SER A 141 -23.96 0.84 8.60
C SER A 141 -24.94 1.44 7.59
N ALA A 142 -25.04 0.88 6.39
CA ALA A 142 -25.97 1.37 5.36
C ALA A 142 -27.42 1.39 5.86
N TRP A 143 -27.85 0.33 6.55
CA TRP A 143 -29.17 0.27 7.16
C TRP A 143 -29.37 1.35 8.24
N ILE A 144 -28.41 1.54 9.15
CA ILE A 144 -28.47 2.60 10.17
C ILE A 144 -28.65 3.97 9.50
N PHE A 145 -27.88 4.27 8.47
CA PHE A 145 -27.99 5.53 7.72
C PHE A 145 -29.38 5.70 7.09
N THR A 146 -29.98 4.65 6.53
CA THR A 146 -31.34 4.74 5.96
C THR A 146 -32.39 5.06 7.02
N LYS A 147 -32.23 4.51 8.24
CA LYS A 147 -33.15 4.74 9.35
C LYS A 147 -32.99 6.12 9.96
N THR A 148 -31.74 6.59 10.10
CA THR A 148 -31.49 7.94 10.58
C THR A 148 -31.98 8.98 9.59
N GLU A 149 -31.75 8.81 8.28
CA GLU A 149 -32.29 9.71 7.25
C GLU A 149 -33.82 9.78 7.32
N GLY A 150 -34.53 8.64 7.34
CA GLY A 150 -35.99 8.63 7.39
C GLY A 150 -36.55 9.31 8.66
N PHE A 151 -35.89 9.09 9.81
CA PHE A 151 -36.23 9.76 11.06
C PHE A 151 -36.05 11.28 10.96
N TRP A 152 -34.90 11.73 10.44
CA TRP A 152 -34.62 13.15 10.25
C TRP A 152 -35.58 13.74 9.22
N HIS A 153 -35.77 13.14 8.05
CA HIS A 153 -36.69 13.64 7.03
C HIS A 153 -38.10 13.88 7.60
N LYS A 154 -38.63 12.94 8.41
CA LYS A 154 -39.93 13.14 9.08
C LYS A 154 -39.90 14.34 10.02
N LYS A 155 -38.95 14.38 10.95
CA LYS A 155 -38.79 15.46 11.93
C LYS A 155 -38.54 16.83 11.29
N LEU A 156 -37.85 16.86 10.16
CA LEU A 156 -37.50 18.06 9.40
C LEU A 156 -38.60 18.54 8.48
N SER A 157 -39.40 17.63 7.94
CA SER A 157 -40.60 17.98 7.18
C SER A 157 -41.62 18.72 8.06
N GLU A 158 -41.64 18.44 9.36
CA GLU A 158 -42.45 19.14 10.37
C GLU A 158 -41.83 20.50 10.77
N LEU A 159 -40.50 20.65 10.69
CA LEU A 159 -39.75 21.88 11.07
C LEU A 159 -39.45 22.85 9.89
N LYS A 160 -40.27 22.77 8.83
CA LYS A 160 -40.10 23.40 7.50
C LYS A 160 -39.98 24.95 7.51
N ARG A 161 -38.82 25.50 7.90
CA ARG A 161 -38.21 26.68 7.23
C ARG A 161 -36.78 26.99 7.67
N ASN A 162 -36.41 26.67 8.91
CA ASN A 162 -35.11 27.07 9.46
C ASN A 162 -34.07 25.92 9.49
N PHE A 163 -34.51 24.66 9.37
CA PHE A 163 -33.61 23.52 9.58
C PHE A 163 -32.76 23.15 8.35
N SER A 164 -33.19 23.41 7.12
CA SER A 164 -32.34 23.08 5.94
C SER A 164 -31.01 23.83 5.98
N LYS A 165 -31.02 25.07 6.51
CA LYS A 165 -29.79 25.82 6.76
C LYS A 165 -28.96 25.16 7.84
N VAL A 166 -29.54 24.85 9.00
CA VAL A 166 -28.81 24.26 10.14
C VAL A 166 -28.25 22.86 9.84
N ALA A 167 -29.02 21.98 9.19
CA ALA A 167 -28.55 20.65 8.79
C ALA A 167 -27.45 20.71 7.73
N PHE A 168 -27.59 21.60 6.74
CA PHE A 168 -26.54 21.82 5.75
C PHE A 168 -25.27 22.34 6.43
N THR A 169 -25.39 23.32 7.33
CA THR A 169 -24.24 23.86 8.09
C THR A 169 -23.61 22.80 8.99
N ILE A 170 -24.41 21.98 9.70
CA ILE A 170 -23.90 20.90 10.55
C ILE A 170 -23.23 19.82 9.70
N SER A 171 -23.79 19.43 8.56
CA SER A 171 -23.14 18.49 7.63
C SER A 171 -21.84 19.06 7.07
N LEU A 172 -21.80 20.36 6.76
CA LEU A 172 -20.61 21.06 6.28
C LEU A 172 -19.51 21.22 7.34
N ILE A 173 -19.84 21.06 8.63
CA ILE A 173 -18.88 21.14 9.74
C ILE A 173 -18.49 19.75 10.25
N ILE A 174 -19.46 18.86 10.43
CA ILE A 174 -19.25 17.50 10.97
C ILE A 174 -18.57 16.62 9.94
N LEU A 175 -18.89 16.72 8.65
CA LEU A 175 -18.24 15.89 7.64
C LEU A 175 -16.74 16.21 7.52
N PRO A 176 -16.30 17.49 7.47
CA PRO A 176 -14.89 17.83 7.59
C PRO A 176 -14.29 17.49 8.94
N ALA A 177 -15.00 17.62 10.06
CA ALA A 177 -14.49 17.25 11.38
C ALA A 177 -14.26 15.72 11.50
N ILE A 178 -15.16 14.90 10.96
CA ILE A 178 -14.98 13.46 10.89
C ILE A 178 -13.83 13.13 9.95
N LEU A 179 -13.78 13.74 8.76
CA LEU A 179 -12.65 13.57 7.83
C LEU A 179 -11.33 14.10 8.39
N LEU A 180 -11.35 15.10 9.27
CA LEU A 180 -10.18 15.63 9.97
C LEU A 180 -9.77 14.73 11.11
N VAL A 181 -10.68 14.18 11.92
CA VAL A 181 -10.34 13.22 12.99
C VAL A 181 -9.85 11.90 12.39
N TRP A 182 -10.44 11.48 11.27
CA TRP A 182 -10.02 10.27 10.55
C TRP A 182 -8.74 10.49 9.75
N GLY A 183 -8.61 11.65 9.09
CA GLY A 183 -7.38 12.11 8.45
C GLY A 183 -6.26 12.31 9.48
N TYR A 184 -6.58 12.78 10.69
CA TYR A 184 -5.63 12.91 11.80
C TYR A 184 -5.19 11.54 12.30
N ASN A 185 -6.09 10.57 12.45
CA ASN A 185 -5.72 9.21 12.87
C ASN A 185 -4.93 8.46 11.78
N TRP A 186 -5.28 8.67 10.51
CA TRP A 186 -4.52 8.16 9.35
C TRP A 186 -3.15 8.84 9.23
N HIS A 187 -3.08 10.16 9.40
CA HIS A 187 -1.84 10.91 9.42
C HIS A 187 -1.00 10.57 10.66
N PHE A 188 -1.60 10.20 11.80
CA PHE A 188 -0.90 9.73 12.99
C PHE A 188 -0.30 8.34 12.78
N GLN A 189 -1.02 7.43 12.09
CA GLN A 189 -0.45 6.14 11.65
C GLN A 189 0.68 6.33 10.64
N GLN A 190 0.59 7.33 9.75
CA GLN A 190 1.67 7.68 8.83
C GLN A 190 2.83 8.40 9.53
N LEU A 191 2.61 9.28 10.50
CA LEU A 191 3.65 9.94 11.30
C LEU A 191 4.37 8.92 12.20
N ALA A 192 3.66 7.90 12.71
CA ALA A 192 4.28 6.79 13.42
C ALA A 192 5.12 5.86 12.52
N LEU A 193 4.86 5.86 11.20
CA LEU A 193 5.63 5.11 10.19
C LEU A 193 6.67 5.97 9.44
N GLN A 194 6.57 7.31 9.46
CA GLN A 194 7.38 8.23 8.65
C GLN A 194 8.14 9.31 9.44
N ASN A 195 8.06 9.39 10.77
CA ASN A 195 8.88 10.34 11.54
C ASN A 195 9.96 9.69 12.42
N PRO A 196 11.13 9.42 11.82
CA PRO A 196 12.40 9.75 12.44
C PRO A 196 12.94 11.14 11.99
N ILE A 197 12.32 11.81 11.02
CA ILE A 197 13.00 12.87 10.24
C ILE A 197 12.67 14.31 10.70
N ASN A 198 11.51 14.61 11.29
CA ASN A 198 11.22 15.98 11.76
C ASN A 198 11.94 16.42 13.06
N LEU A 199 12.95 15.67 13.53
CA LEU A 199 13.91 16.15 14.53
C LEU A 199 15.13 16.86 13.91
N LEU A 200 15.29 16.84 12.58
CA LEU A 200 16.54 17.28 11.93
C LEU A 200 16.63 18.75 11.48
N ASN A 201 15.53 19.50 11.40
CA ASN A 201 15.56 20.83 10.77
C ASN A 201 15.82 22.02 11.72
N ASN A 202 16.20 21.78 12.98
CA ASN A 202 16.39 22.85 13.97
C ASN A 202 17.76 22.87 14.68
N LEU A 203 18.80 22.18 14.18
CA LEU A 203 20.06 22.09 14.90
C LEU A 203 21.25 22.59 14.08
N ASP A 204 21.41 23.92 14.15
CA ASP A 204 22.67 24.65 14.02
C ASP A 204 23.77 24.05 14.93
N GLU A 205 24.96 23.94 14.34
CA GLU A 205 26.30 24.15 14.92
C GLU A 205 26.60 23.76 16.38
N SER A 206 26.42 22.49 16.77
CA SER A 206 27.10 21.98 17.98
C SER A 206 27.82 20.65 17.74
N TYR A 207 29.07 20.61 18.21
CA TYR A 207 30.01 19.49 18.20
C TYR A 207 29.51 18.34 19.09
N ASP A 208 28.48 17.62 18.65
CA ASP A 208 27.95 16.45 19.34
C ASP A 208 28.34 15.15 18.61
N THR A 209 29.24 14.37 19.21
CA THR A 209 29.74 13.09 18.70
C THR A 209 28.74 11.93 18.86
N SER A 210 27.50 12.20 19.29
CA SER A 210 26.47 11.18 19.48
C SER A 210 25.54 10.93 18.28
N ARG A 211 25.71 11.64 17.15
CA ARG A 211 24.81 11.51 16.00
C ARG A 211 25.23 10.48 14.97
N LYS A 212 24.27 9.62 14.59
CA LYS A 212 24.32 8.69 13.46
C LYS A 212 23.66 9.34 12.24
N ASP A 213 24.43 9.96 11.36
CA ASP A 213 23.87 10.59 10.16
C ASP A 213 24.27 9.84 8.89
N ILE A 214 23.27 9.55 8.05
CA ILE A 214 23.40 9.04 6.68
C ILE A 214 23.40 10.24 5.74
N LYS A 215 24.44 10.42 4.91
CA LYS A 215 24.45 11.44 3.86
C LYS A 215 24.49 10.79 2.48
N PHE A 216 23.63 11.27 1.57
CA PHE A 216 23.62 10.88 0.17
C PHE A 216 24.34 11.95 -0.65
N HIS A 217 25.37 11.56 -1.39
CA HIS A 217 26.08 12.42 -2.32
C HIS A 217 25.93 11.88 -3.74
N LYS A 218 25.75 12.78 -4.70
CA LYS A 218 25.90 12.46 -6.13
C LYS A 218 27.27 12.98 -6.55
N THR A 219 28.16 12.10 -6.99
CA THR A 219 29.49 12.48 -7.47
C THR A 219 29.36 13.17 -8.83
N GLU A 220 30.41 13.88 -9.24
CA GLU A 220 30.47 14.56 -10.54
C GLU A 220 30.39 13.58 -11.73
N THR A 221 30.76 12.31 -11.52
CA THR A 221 30.63 11.20 -12.47
C THR A 221 29.20 10.62 -12.54
N GLY A 222 28.28 11.10 -11.71
CA GLY A 222 26.90 10.60 -11.63
C GLY A 222 26.69 9.42 -10.68
N GLU A 223 27.75 8.95 -10.01
CA GLU A 223 27.68 7.87 -9.02
C GLU A 223 26.95 8.37 -7.77
N LYS A 224 26.13 7.51 -7.16
CA LYS A 224 25.47 7.82 -5.89
C LYS A 224 26.28 7.18 -4.78
N VAL A 225 26.82 7.99 -3.88
CA VAL A 225 27.63 7.53 -2.75
C VAL A 225 26.86 7.84 -1.46
N VAL A 226 26.70 6.82 -0.63
CA VAL A 226 26.18 6.97 0.73
C VAL A 226 27.38 7.12 1.66
N TRP A 227 27.31 7.99 2.66
CA TRP A 227 28.30 8.10 3.71
C TRP A 227 27.63 7.78 5.04
N LEU A 228 28.17 6.79 5.74
CA LEU A 228 27.75 6.37 7.07
C LEU A 228 28.96 6.51 7.99
N ARG A 229 28.82 7.33 9.03
CA ARG A 229 29.85 7.48 10.07
C ARG A 229 29.31 6.84 11.35
N THR A 230 29.81 5.67 11.75
CA THR A 230 29.31 5.07 13.00
C THR A 230 30.33 4.18 13.74
N GLY A 231 30.62 4.58 14.98
CA GLY A 231 31.05 3.67 16.04
C GLY A 231 29.84 3.01 16.68
N LEU A 232 29.66 1.71 16.47
CA LEU A 232 28.55 0.93 17.00
C LEU A 232 29.06 -0.16 17.94
N ASN A 233 28.42 -0.28 19.10
CA ASN A 233 28.60 -1.45 19.95
C ASN A 233 27.78 -2.63 19.41
N MET A 234 28.27 -3.85 19.64
CA MET A 234 28.15 -5.09 18.84
C MET A 234 26.75 -5.68 18.54
N SER A 235 25.65 -4.92 18.63
CA SER A 235 24.28 -5.46 18.52
C SER A 235 23.37 -4.78 17.49
N ASN A 236 23.81 -3.72 16.81
CA ASN A 236 22.93 -2.99 15.88
C ASN A 236 23.23 -3.32 14.43
N ILE A 237 22.37 -4.17 13.86
CA ILE A 237 22.22 -4.35 12.42
C ILE A 237 21.60 -3.07 11.86
N GLU A 238 22.37 -2.29 11.11
CA GLU A 238 21.80 -1.17 10.34
C GLU A 238 21.27 -1.71 9.00
N ARG A 239 19.96 -1.54 8.79
CA ARG A 239 19.30 -1.91 7.53
C ARG A 239 19.33 -0.72 6.60
N PHE A 240 19.92 -0.92 5.44
CA PHE A 240 19.86 0.04 4.35
C PHE A 240 18.95 -0.50 3.25
N ASN A 241 17.99 0.30 2.79
CA ASN A 241 17.08 -0.05 1.70
C ASN A 241 17.45 0.79 0.47
N LEU A 242 17.79 0.15 -0.65
CA LEU A 242 17.93 0.83 -1.94
C LEU A 242 16.52 1.12 -2.52
N PRO A 243 16.22 2.36 -2.95
CA PRO A 243 14.92 2.67 -3.53
C PRO A 243 14.77 2.02 -4.92
N PRO A 244 13.60 1.38 -5.20
CA PRO A 244 13.39 0.54 -6.39
C PRO A 244 13.48 1.30 -7.72
N GLU A 245 13.30 2.63 -7.70
CA GLU A 245 13.32 3.50 -8.88
C GLU A 245 14.72 3.64 -9.51
N THR A 246 15.78 3.20 -8.83
CA THR A 246 17.16 3.37 -9.28
C THR A 246 17.70 2.25 -10.16
N HIS A 247 16.92 1.20 -10.44
CA HIS A 247 17.44 -0.07 -10.97
C HIS A 247 17.27 -0.34 -12.47
N GLN A 248 17.06 0.68 -13.30
CA GLN A 248 17.10 0.47 -14.74
C GLN A 248 18.57 0.38 -15.19
N ASP A 249 18.93 -0.78 -15.74
CA ASP A 249 20.23 -1.10 -16.35
C ASP A 249 21.41 -1.40 -15.40
N ILE A 250 21.17 -1.60 -14.10
CA ILE A 250 22.22 -2.04 -13.17
C ILE A 250 22.52 -3.53 -13.41
N THR A 251 23.79 -3.83 -13.63
CA THR A 251 24.31 -5.20 -13.76
C THR A 251 25.09 -5.64 -12.54
N GLN A 252 25.65 -4.69 -11.79
CA GLN A 252 26.47 -4.97 -10.62
C GLN A 252 26.16 -4.01 -9.47
N VAL A 253 26.11 -4.55 -8.25
CA VAL A 253 26.11 -3.73 -7.02
C VAL A 253 27.46 -3.91 -6.35
N HIS A 254 28.22 -2.83 -6.25
CA HIS A 254 29.50 -2.80 -5.56
C HIS A 254 29.32 -2.06 -4.22
N ILE A 255 29.47 -2.79 -3.12
CA ILE A 255 29.42 -2.26 -1.76
C ILE A 255 30.83 -2.25 -1.21
N SER A 256 31.31 -1.09 -0.78
CA SER A 256 32.60 -0.98 -0.11
C SER A 256 32.45 -0.27 1.22
N SER A 257 33.30 -0.59 2.19
CA SER A 257 33.33 0.07 3.49
C SER A 257 34.70 -0.04 4.13
N GLN A 258 35.10 0.99 4.87
CA GLN A 258 36.27 0.91 5.74
C GLN A 258 35.85 0.39 7.11
N VAL A 259 36.58 -0.59 7.63
CA VAL A 259 36.32 -1.18 8.95
C VAL A 259 37.60 -1.15 9.78
N LEU A 260 37.47 -0.73 11.04
CA LEU A 260 38.55 -0.66 12.03
C LEU A 260 38.16 -1.53 13.24
N TYR A 261 39.11 -2.33 13.71
CA TYR A 261 38.90 -3.22 14.85
C TYR A 261 39.86 -2.86 15.98
N ASP A 262 39.37 -2.75 17.21
CA ASP A 262 40.23 -2.60 18.40
C ASP A 262 41.00 -3.89 18.71
N SER A 263 40.41 -5.04 18.35
CA SER A 263 41.01 -6.36 18.52
C SER A 263 40.66 -7.24 17.33
N ILE A 264 41.60 -8.11 16.94
CA ILE A 264 41.48 -8.98 15.77
C ILE A 264 40.17 -9.78 15.87
N PRO A 265 39.22 -9.61 14.94
CA PRO A 265 37.97 -10.34 14.97
C PRO A 265 38.22 -11.83 14.73
N GLY A 266 37.50 -12.69 15.44
CA GLY A 266 37.50 -14.13 15.14
C GLY A 266 36.84 -14.39 13.78
N GLU A 267 35.75 -13.68 13.49
CA GLU A 267 35.08 -13.69 12.19
C GLU A 267 34.51 -12.31 11.86
N CYS A 268 34.65 -11.86 10.61
CA CYS A 268 33.95 -10.68 10.11
C CYS A 268 33.39 -10.95 8.71
N TRP A 269 32.15 -10.54 8.51
CA TRP A 269 31.38 -10.77 7.30
C TRP A 269 30.65 -9.48 6.89
N LEU A 270 30.75 -9.14 5.62
CA LEU A 270 29.83 -8.22 4.96
C LEU A 270 28.84 -9.07 4.16
N MET A 271 27.54 -8.92 4.43
CA MET A 271 26.49 -9.67 3.79
C MET A 271 25.48 -8.74 3.12
N ALA A 272 24.94 -9.19 2.00
CA ALA A 272 23.85 -8.55 1.30
C ALA A 272 22.75 -9.60 1.05
N GLU A 273 21.53 -9.29 1.46
CA GLU A 273 20.35 -10.09 1.17
C GLU A 273 19.41 -9.31 0.25
N SER A 274 18.87 -9.96 -0.77
CA SER A 274 17.82 -9.40 -1.63
C SER A 274 16.46 -9.99 -1.26
N PHE A 275 15.43 -9.16 -1.31
CA PHE A 275 14.06 -9.53 -0.97
C PHE A 275 13.09 -9.09 -2.05
N LEU A 276 12.14 -9.96 -2.42
CA LEU A 276 10.96 -9.59 -3.19
C LEU A 276 9.75 -9.57 -2.26
N GLY A 277 9.40 -8.39 -1.76
CA GLY A 277 8.47 -8.26 -0.64
C GLY A 277 9.07 -8.83 0.64
N GLU A 278 8.45 -9.87 1.22
CA GLU A 278 8.97 -10.57 2.40
C GLU A 278 9.81 -11.82 2.05
N ILE A 279 9.88 -12.18 0.77
CA ILE A 279 10.57 -13.40 0.33
C ILE A 279 12.05 -13.08 0.08
N ARG A 280 12.94 -13.69 0.86
CA ARG A 280 14.39 -13.63 0.62
C ARG A 280 14.75 -14.41 -0.65
N LEU A 281 15.38 -13.74 -1.61
CA LEU A 281 15.77 -14.33 -2.90
C LEU A 281 17.20 -14.83 -2.88
N THR A 282 18.17 -13.94 -2.61
CA THR A 282 19.59 -14.27 -2.61
C THR A 282 20.31 -13.72 -1.39
N ARG A 283 21.39 -14.39 -0.99
CA ARG A 283 22.31 -13.96 0.08
C ARG A 283 23.73 -14.06 -0.44
N ASN A 284 24.39 -12.92 -0.55
CA ASN A 284 25.80 -12.82 -0.90
C ASN A 284 26.58 -12.39 0.35
N SER A 285 27.79 -12.91 0.52
CA SER A 285 28.62 -12.56 1.67
C SER A 285 30.10 -12.65 1.36
N VAL A 286 30.86 -11.68 1.84
CA VAL A 286 32.32 -11.69 1.83
C VAL A 286 32.83 -11.79 3.25
N LYS A 287 33.69 -12.78 3.50
CA LYS A 287 34.41 -12.95 4.77
C LYS A 287 35.70 -12.15 4.71
N LEU A 288 35.97 -11.33 5.72
CA LEU A 288 37.27 -10.69 5.87
C LEU A 288 38.32 -11.74 6.22
N ASN A 289 39.48 -11.70 5.55
CA ASN A 289 40.59 -12.57 5.90
C ASN A 289 41.32 -12.06 7.15
N THR A 290 40.86 -12.48 8.32
CA THR A 290 41.35 -12.04 9.64
C THR A 290 42.82 -12.38 9.92
N THR A 291 43.45 -13.23 9.11
CA THR A 291 44.88 -13.55 9.27
C THR A 291 45.82 -12.43 8.80
N GLN A 292 45.31 -11.52 7.96
CA GLN A 292 46.05 -10.38 7.42
C GLN A 292 45.65 -9.06 8.08
N THR A 293 44.79 -9.12 9.11
CA THR A 293 44.21 -7.93 9.71
C THR A 293 44.98 -7.52 10.96
N GLU A 294 45.56 -6.33 10.93
CA GLU A 294 46.15 -5.71 12.11
C GLU A 294 45.08 -4.93 12.90
N PRO A 295 45.07 -5.02 14.25
CA PRO A 295 44.20 -4.16 15.06
C PRO A 295 44.60 -2.70 14.88
N ASN A 296 43.64 -1.79 15.09
CA ASN A 296 43.81 -0.34 14.99
C ASN A 296 44.23 0.18 13.60
N HIS A 297 44.02 -0.60 12.54
CA HIS A 297 44.20 -0.17 11.16
C HIS A 297 42.90 -0.29 10.36
N TRP A 298 42.59 0.73 9.57
CA TRP A 298 41.43 0.72 8.66
C TRP A 298 41.66 -0.27 7.54
N GLN A 299 40.68 -1.14 7.31
CA GLN A 299 40.68 -2.15 6.26
C GLN A 299 39.49 -1.96 5.34
N LEU A 300 39.73 -2.10 4.04
CA LEU A 300 38.67 -2.01 3.03
C LEU A 300 37.99 -3.37 2.89
N LEU A 301 36.67 -3.39 3.06
CA LEU A 301 35.80 -4.53 2.76
C LEU A 301 35.00 -4.21 1.50
N GLU A 302 35.16 -5.04 0.47
CA GLU A 302 34.43 -4.92 -0.79
C GLU A 302 33.57 -6.16 -1.03
N LEU A 303 32.31 -5.94 -1.40
CA LEU A 303 31.35 -6.96 -1.81
C LEU A 303 30.80 -6.56 -3.17
N ILE A 304 31.14 -7.35 -4.19
CA ILE A 304 30.64 -7.20 -5.56
C ILE A 304 29.55 -8.25 -5.77
N ILE A 305 28.37 -7.81 -6.19
CA ILE A 305 27.22 -8.67 -6.46
C ILE A 305 26.86 -8.55 -7.95
N ASP A 306 27.07 -9.64 -8.68
CA ASP A 306 26.60 -9.77 -10.05
C ASP A 306 25.10 -10.04 -10.07
N LEU A 307 24.33 -9.11 -10.63
CA LEU A 307 22.89 -9.25 -10.79
C LEU A 307 22.62 -10.03 -12.08
N GLN A 308 22.53 -11.36 -11.99
CA GLN A 308 22.42 -12.24 -13.18
C GLN A 308 21.12 -12.10 -14.01
N SER A 309 20.28 -11.09 -13.79
CA SER A 309 19.20 -10.74 -14.72
C SER A 309 18.68 -9.32 -14.49
N PRO A 310 18.70 -8.43 -15.51
CA PRO A 310 18.21 -7.05 -15.39
C PRO A 310 16.69 -6.93 -15.17
N LEU A 311 15.95 -8.04 -15.27
CA LEU A 311 14.48 -8.03 -15.31
C LEU A 311 13.79 -8.16 -13.93
N VAL A 312 14.48 -8.62 -12.88
CA VAL A 312 13.84 -8.92 -11.57
C VAL A 312 14.02 -7.80 -10.53
N ILE A 313 15.02 -6.93 -10.73
CA ILE A 313 15.45 -5.91 -9.76
C ILE A 313 14.38 -4.81 -9.53
N ARG A 314 13.39 -4.67 -10.42
CA ARG A 314 12.39 -3.57 -10.35
C ARG A 314 11.55 -3.53 -9.07
N LYS A 315 11.60 -4.57 -8.22
CA LYS A 315 10.88 -4.64 -6.93
C LYS A 315 11.70 -5.24 -5.80
N GLU A 316 13.00 -5.42 -5.99
CA GLU A 316 13.86 -6.04 -5.00
C GLU A 316 14.30 -5.01 -3.95
N LEU A 317 14.08 -5.32 -2.68
CA LEU A 317 14.68 -4.61 -1.56
C LEU A 317 16.00 -5.31 -1.23
N PHE A 318 17.11 -4.58 -1.37
CA PHE A 318 18.39 -5.03 -0.83
C PHE A 318 18.50 -4.60 0.62
N GLN A 319 18.95 -5.51 1.47
CA GLN A 319 19.32 -5.26 2.85
C GLN A 319 20.78 -5.68 3.06
N PHE A 320 21.58 -4.76 3.57
CA PHE A 320 22.98 -5.00 3.87
C PHE A 320 23.18 -5.22 5.36
N TYR A 321 24.06 -6.15 5.71
CA TYR A 321 24.36 -6.56 7.06
C TYR A 321 25.87 -6.63 7.25
N PHE A 322 26.39 -5.91 8.24
CA PHE A 322 27.75 -6.12 8.74
C PHE A 322 27.68 -6.99 9.99
N TYR A 323 28.43 -8.08 10.00
CA TYR A 323 28.50 -8.99 11.15
C TYR A 323 29.97 -9.21 11.51
N ALA A 324 30.33 -8.86 12.74
CA ALA A 324 31.66 -9.09 13.28
C ALA A 324 31.55 -9.77 14.64
N LYS A 325 32.31 -10.85 14.82
CA LYS A 325 32.49 -11.55 16.08
C LYS A 325 33.89 -11.25 16.59
N THR A 326 33.99 -10.30 17.51
CA THR A 326 35.25 -9.85 18.13
C THR A 326 35.05 -9.68 19.64
N ASN A 327 36.13 -9.57 20.41
CA ASN A 327 36.08 -9.22 21.83
C ASN A 327 36.20 -7.71 22.07
N GLY A 328 36.44 -6.91 21.03
CA GLY A 328 36.60 -5.45 21.08
C GLY A 328 35.54 -4.70 20.26
N ASN A 329 35.69 -3.38 20.13
CA ASN A 329 34.78 -2.59 19.30
C ASN A 329 35.12 -2.73 17.82
N VAL A 330 34.10 -2.51 16.99
CA VAL A 330 34.20 -2.42 15.54
C VAL A 330 33.69 -1.06 15.11
N TYR A 331 34.50 -0.34 14.36
CA TYR A 331 34.13 0.94 13.78
C TYR A 331 33.98 0.76 12.28
N ILE A 332 32.88 1.25 11.74
CA ILE A 332 32.58 1.19 10.31
C ILE A 332 32.49 2.64 9.83
N ASP A 333 33.23 2.94 8.77
CA ASP A 333 33.22 4.24 8.13
C ASP A 333 33.09 4.07 6.62
N GLN A 334 32.55 5.11 5.97
CA GLN A 334 32.49 5.23 4.50
C GLN A 334 31.82 4.04 3.80
N ILE A 335 30.63 3.61 4.23
CA ILE A 335 29.86 2.60 3.47
C ILE A 335 29.40 3.20 2.14
N GLN A 336 30.09 2.86 1.05
CA GLN A 336 29.72 3.27 -0.30
C GLN A 336 28.95 2.15 -1.00
N VAL A 337 27.86 2.50 -1.67
CA VAL A 337 27.10 1.57 -2.50
C VAL A 337 27.08 2.13 -3.91
N LYS A 338 27.94 1.58 -4.76
CA LYS A 338 28.02 1.93 -6.18
C LYS A 338 27.15 0.96 -6.98
N LEU A 339 26.36 1.53 -7.88
CA LEU A 339 25.48 0.80 -8.79
C LEU A 339 26.10 0.94 -10.18
N GLU A 340 26.52 -0.18 -10.78
CA GLU A 340 27.21 -0.25 -12.08
C GLU A 340 26.37 -0.91 -13.17
#